data_AF-A0A963WMV2-F1
#
_entry.id   AF-A0A963WMV2-F1
#
_cell.length_a   1.000
_cell.length_b   1.000
_cell.length_c   1.000
_cell.angle_alpha   90.00
_cell.angle_beta   90.00
_cell.angle_gamma   90.00
#
_symmetry.space_group_name_H-M   'P 1'
#
loop_
_entity.id
_entity.type
_entity.pdbx_description
1 polymer ?
#
loop_
_entity_poly.entity_id
_entity_poly.type
_entity_poly.pdbx_seq_one_letter_code
_entity_poly.pdbx_strand_id
1 'polypeptide(L)'
;GLAFVPMPKAATYSATKAALHSYTVSLRARLDGAVEVIELAPPAVQTELTPGQSTREGYMPLDDFIAETMAPFESGETPPEVLTKAVYFLRDAEAEGRFDAALAVTSQF
;
A
#
# COMPACT_ATOMS: atom_id res chain seq x y z
N GLY A 1 0.43 -2.07 -0.20
CA GLY A 1 0.87 -3.42 0.22
C GLY A 1 1.78 -4.08 -0.78
N LEU A 2 1.27 -4.40 -1.98
CA LEU A 2 1.99 -5.26 -2.95
C LEU A 2 3.25 -4.65 -3.59
N ALA A 3 3.57 -3.38 -3.30
CA ALA A 3 4.87 -2.79 -3.61
C ALA A 3 6.00 -3.37 -2.75
N PHE A 4 5.68 -3.83 -1.53
CA PHE A 4 6.63 -4.28 -0.53
C PHE A 4 6.73 -5.81 -0.48
N VAL A 5 5.59 -6.49 -0.54
CA VAL A 5 5.52 -7.97 -0.59
C VAL A 5 4.65 -8.36 -1.78
N PRO A 6 5.18 -9.06 -2.79
CA PRO A 6 4.43 -9.35 -4.01
C PRO A 6 3.35 -10.41 -3.77
N MET A 7 2.35 -10.40 -4.64
CA MET A 7 1.37 -11.49 -4.78
C MET A 7 1.70 -12.28 -6.04
N PRO A 8 2.12 -13.57 -5.95
CA PRO A 8 2.57 -14.33 -7.12
C PRO A 8 1.55 -14.41 -8.27
N LYS A 9 0.26 -14.58 -7.97
CA LYS A 9 -0.81 -14.60 -8.99
C LYS A 9 -1.00 -13.26 -9.71
N ALA A 10 -0.51 -12.16 -9.13
CA ALA A 10 -0.60 -10.82 -9.67
C ALA A 10 0.81 -10.20 -9.85
N ALA A 11 1.74 -10.97 -10.43
CA ALA A 11 3.16 -10.60 -10.55
C ALA A 11 3.37 -9.24 -11.25
N THR A 12 2.76 -9.02 -12.42
CA THR A 12 2.89 -7.75 -13.16
C THR A 12 2.34 -6.56 -12.39
N TYR A 13 1.23 -6.75 -11.67
CA TYR A 13 0.64 -5.73 -10.82
C TYR A 13 1.59 -5.39 -9.66
N SER A 14 2.11 -6.40 -8.97
CA SER A 14 3.05 -6.24 -7.86
C SER A 14 4.35 -5.54 -8.31
N ALA A 15 4.91 -5.95 -9.45
CA ALA A 15 6.10 -5.34 -10.03
C ALA A 15 5.89 -3.86 -10.37
N THR A 16 4.73 -3.51 -10.95
CA THR A 16 4.37 -2.11 -11.24
C THR A 16 4.25 -1.28 -9.96
N LYS A 17 3.67 -1.85 -8.89
CA LYS A 17 3.57 -1.17 -7.59
C LYS A 17 4.95 -0.96 -6.95
N ALA A 18 5.84 -1.95 -7.01
CA ALA A 18 7.21 -1.82 -6.52
C ALA A 18 8.00 -0.76 -7.33
N ALA A 19 7.81 -0.72 -8.66
CA ALA A 19 8.41 0.29 -9.51
C ALA A 19 7.93 1.70 -9.16
N LEU A 20 6.62 1.88 -8.90
CA LEU A 20 6.08 3.16 -8.45
C LEU A 20 6.68 3.59 -7.10
N HIS A 21 6.82 2.68 -6.14
CA HIS A 21 7.44 3.00 -4.85
C HIS A 21 8.91 3.44 -5.00
N SER A 22 9.69 2.71 -5.81
CA SER A 22 11.06 3.10 -6.12
C SER A 22 11.14 4.46 -6.82
N TYR A 23 10.20 4.73 -7.73
CA TYR A 23 10.11 5.98 -8.46
C TYR A 23 9.74 7.17 -7.56
N THR A 24 8.73 7.04 -6.68
CA THR A 24 8.30 8.10 -5.76
C THR A 24 9.37 8.44 -4.73
N VAL A 25 10.10 7.45 -4.22
CA VAL A 25 11.29 7.66 -3.35
C VAL A 25 12.32 8.52 -4.07
N SER A 26 12.67 8.16 -5.30
CA SER A 26 13.64 8.91 -6.11
C SER A 26 13.14 10.31 -6.46
N LEU A 27 11.87 10.44 -6.82
CA LEU A 27 11.26 11.70 -7.23
C LEU A 27 11.20 12.69 -6.07
N ARG A 28 10.89 12.22 -4.86
CA ARG A 28 10.89 13.04 -3.64
C ARG A 28 12.26 13.66 -3.38
N ALA A 29 13.33 12.86 -3.49
CA ALA A 29 14.70 13.36 -3.34
C ALA A 29 15.08 14.38 -4.45
N ARG A 30 14.56 14.19 -5.67
CA ARG A 30 14.82 15.10 -6.80
C ARG A 30 14.05 16.42 -6.73
N LEU A 31 12.89 16.43 -6.09
CA LEU A 31 11.99 17.58 -5.99
C LEU A 31 12.00 18.24 -4.61
N ASP A 32 12.95 17.86 -3.75
CA ASP A 32 13.08 18.40 -2.40
C ASP A 32 13.12 19.94 -2.41
N GLY A 33 12.33 20.54 -1.52
CA GLY A 33 12.14 22.00 -1.43
C GLY A 33 11.31 22.65 -2.54
N ALA A 34 10.88 21.91 -3.56
CA ALA A 34 10.10 22.44 -4.69
C ALA A 34 8.67 21.88 -4.76
N VAL A 35 8.52 20.55 -4.63
CA VAL A 35 7.22 19.87 -4.72
C VAL A 35 7.16 18.74 -3.69
N GLU A 36 6.06 18.67 -2.95
CA GLU A 36 5.79 17.55 -2.06
C GLU A 36 5.32 16.33 -2.84
N VAL A 37 5.99 15.19 -2.63
CA VAL A 37 5.66 13.92 -3.28
C VAL A 37 5.18 12.93 -2.23
N ILE A 38 3.88 12.65 -2.23
CA ILE A 38 3.21 11.74 -1.30
C ILE A 38 2.82 10.47 -2.06
N GLU A 39 3.21 9.32 -1.52
CA GLU A 39 2.79 8.02 -2.04
C GLU A 39 1.66 7.45 -1.18
N LEU A 40 0.57 7.03 -1.82
CA LEU A 40 -0.50 6.29 -1.17
C LEU A 40 -0.37 4.81 -1.52
N ALA A 41 -0.18 3.96 -0.51
CA ALA A 41 -0.07 2.52 -0.69
C ALA A 41 -1.22 1.79 0.04
N PRO A 42 -2.27 1.35 -0.68
CA PRO A 42 -3.44 0.77 -0.02
C PRO A 42 -3.21 -0.67 0.45
N PRO A 43 -4.01 -1.15 1.42
CA PRO A 43 -4.16 -2.57 1.72
C PRO A 43 -5.11 -3.19 0.68
N ALA A 44 -5.61 -4.40 0.98
CA ALA A 44 -6.75 -4.96 0.29
C ALA A 44 -8.04 -4.23 0.71
N VAL A 45 -8.79 -3.67 -0.24
CA VAL A 45 -9.98 -2.83 0.01
C VAL A 45 -11.22 -3.43 -0.66
N GLN A 46 -12.35 -3.40 0.04
CA GLN A 46 -13.67 -3.80 -0.43
C GLN A 46 -14.18 -2.81 -1.48
N THR A 47 -13.91 -3.11 -2.75
CA THR A 47 -14.35 -2.30 -3.89
C THR A 47 -14.95 -3.17 -4.99
N GLU A 48 -15.67 -2.54 -5.91
CA GLU A 48 -16.22 -3.20 -7.11
C GLU A 48 -15.18 -3.45 -8.20
N LEU A 49 -13.88 -3.21 -7.94
CA LEU A 49 -12.81 -3.34 -8.94
C LEU A 49 -12.67 -4.78 -9.46
N THR A 50 -12.94 -5.78 -8.62
CA THR A 50 -12.90 -7.19 -8.98
C THR A 50 -14.20 -7.84 -8.51
N PRO A 51 -14.87 -8.68 -9.33
CA PRO A 51 -16.13 -9.32 -8.95
C PRO A 51 -16.04 -10.03 -7.59
N GLY A 52 -16.96 -9.69 -6.68
CA GLY A 52 -17.04 -10.27 -5.33
C GLY A 52 -16.04 -9.71 -4.32
N GLN A 53 -15.22 -8.70 -4.67
CA GLN A 53 -14.26 -8.10 -3.74
C GLN A 53 -14.91 -7.17 -2.72
N SER A 54 -16.00 -6.49 -3.07
CA SER A 54 -16.69 -5.51 -2.21
C SER A 54 -17.31 -6.11 -0.94
N THR A 55 -17.51 -7.42 -0.90
CA THR A 55 -18.03 -8.15 0.27
C THR A 55 -17.04 -9.18 0.80
N ARG A 56 -15.80 -9.18 0.31
CA ARG A 56 -14.79 -10.16 0.73
C ARG A 56 -14.39 -9.95 2.19
N GLU A 57 -14.54 -11.00 2.99
CA GLU A 57 -14.07 -11.03 4.37
C GLU A 57 -12.54 -10.88 4.43
N GLY A 58 -12.06 -10.14 5.42
CA GLY A 58 -10.63 -9.82 5.59
C GLY A 58 -10.12 -8.66 4.74
N TYR A 59 -10.96 -8.05 3.89
CA TYR A 59 -10.63 -6.83 3.16
C TYR A 59 -11.15 -5.61 3.93
N MET A 60 -10.42 -4.50 3.86
CA MET A 60 -10.78 -3.26 4.55
C MET A 60 -12.02 -2.63 3.90
N PRO A 61 -13.05 -2.20 4.67
CA PRO A 61 -14.17 -1.44 4.13
C PRO A 61 -13.70 -0.16 3.42
N LEU A 62 -14.40 0.23 2.34
CA LEU A 62 -14.02 1.40 1.54
C LEU A 62 -14.08 2.70 2.36
N ASP A 63 -15.12 2.88 3.16
CA ASP A 63 -15.29 4.08 3.98
C ASP A 63 -14.16 4.21 5.02
N ASP A 64 -13.76 3.11 5.65
CA ASP A 64 -12.63 3.08 6.58
C ASP A 64 -11.33 3.40 5.86
N PHE A 65 -11.12 2.86 4.65
CA PHE A 65 -9.94 3.13 3.84
C PHE A 65 -9.83 4.62 3.49
N ILE A 66 -10.94 5.25 3.10
CA ILE A 66 -11.00 6.69 2.81
C ILE A 66 -10.70 7.49 4.07
N ALA A 67 -11.36 7.19 5.18
CA ALA A 67 -11.18 7.90 6.44
C ALA A 67 -9.73 7.85 6.94
N GLU A 68 -9.12 6.65 6.97
CA GLU A 68 -7.72 6.49 7.39
C GLU A 68 -6.74 7.16 6.42
N THR A 69 -7.01 7.13 5.11
CA THR A 69 -6.17 7.77 4.10
C THR A 69 -6.22 9.28 4.21
N MET A 70 -7.40 9.86 4.46
CA MET A 70 -7.59 11.32 4.49
C MET A 70 -7.14 11.97 5.80
N ALA A 71 -7.11 11.23 6.91
CA ALA A 71 -6.76 11.79 8.23
C ALA A 71 -5.41 12.55 8.27
N PRO A 72 -4.30 12.08 7.67
CA PRO A 72 -3.06 12.85 7.62
C PRO A 72 -3.20 14.16 6.82
N PHE A 73 -3.93 14.15 5.70
CA PHE A 73 -4.17 15.35 4.90
C PHE A 73 -4.99 16.39 5.66
N GLU A 74 -6.01 15.96 6.40
CA GLU A 74 -6.85 16.85 7.22
C GLU A 74 -6.09 17.44 8.42
N SER A 75 -5.08 16.72 8.93
CA SER A 75 -4.25 17.18 10.04
C SER A 75 -3.22 18.26 9.68
N GLY A 76 -2.92 18.41 8.38
CA GLY A 76 -1.86 19.31 7.89
C GLY A 76 -0.45 18.73 8.00
N GLU A 77 -0.27 17.55 8.58
CA GLU A 77 1.00 16.82 8.63
C GLU A 77 0.89 15.55 7.75
N THR A 78 1.23 15.68 6.47
CA THR A 78 1.16 14.54 5.55
C THR A 78 2.52 13.84 5.45
N PRO A 79 2.62 12.55 5.80
CA PRO A 79 3.87 11.81 5.65
C PRO A 79 4.20 11.55 4.17
N PRO A 80 5.47 11.26 3.85
CA PRO A 80 5.89 10.90 2.48
C PRO A 80 5.17 9.65 1.94
N GLU A 81 4.73 8.76 2.84
CA GLU A 81 3.91 7.59 2.54
C GLU A 81 2.62 7.66 3.38
N VAL A 82 1.46 7.75 2.73
CA VAL A 82 0.14 7.63 3.38
C VAL A 82 -0.26 6.17 3.37
N LEU A 83 -0.24 5.59 4.57
CA LEU A 83 -0.43 4.17 4.84
C LEU A 83 -1.57 3.98 5.84
N THR A 84 -2.50 3.08 5.54
CA THR A 84 -3.51 2.62 6.51
C THR A 84 -2.92 1.57 7.44
N LYS A 85 -3.52 1.36 8.61
CA LYS A 85 -3.02 0.38 9.60
C LYS A 85 -2.89 -1.03 9.03
N ALA A 86 -3.81 -1.41 8.14
CA ALA A 86 -3.86 -2.73 7.53
C ALA A 86 -2.67 -3.02 6.58
N VAL A 87 -1.93 -2.01 6.12
CA VAL A 87 -0.83 -2.22 5.16
C VAL A 87 0.51 -2.54 5.84
N TYR A 88 0.67 -2.21 7.13
CA TYR A 88 1.96 -2.32 7.83
C TYR A 88 2.51 -3.75 7.91
N PHE A 89 1.62 -4.75 7.99
CA PHE A 89 2.05 -6.16 7.92
C PHE A 89 2.92 -6.47 6.68
N LEU A 90 2.60 -5.84 5.54
CA LEU A 90 3.36 -5.96 4.30
C LEU A 90 4.48 -4.92 4.19
N ARG A 91 4.23 -3.67 4.63
CA ARG A 91 5.21 -2.57 4.55
C ARG A 91 6.51 -2.87 5.28
N ASP A 92 6.39 -3.49 6.46
CA ASP A 92 7.52 -3.70 7.37
C ASP A 92 8.05 -5.14 7.34
N ALA A 93 7.51 -5.98 6.45
CA ALA A 93 7.84 -7.40 6.40
C ALA A 93 9.33 -7.68 6.23
N GLU A 94 10.03 -6.93 5.38
CA GLU A 94 11.49 -7.06 5.23
C GLU A 94 12.24 -6.57 6.47
N ALA A 95 11.89 -5.37 6.97
CA ALA A 95 12.55 -4.75 8.11
C ALA A 95 12.43 -5.58 9.39
N GLU A 96 11.32 -6.29 9.56
CA GLU A 96 11.07 -7.17 10.70
C GLU A 96 11.50 -8.63 10.46
N GLY A 97 12.10 -8.95 9.31
CA GLY A 97 12.53 -10.33 9.00
C GLY A 97 11.38 -11.32 8.82
N ARG A 98 10.18 -10.83 8.49
CA ARG A 98 8.94 -11.62 8.27
C ARG A 98 8.56 -11.77 6.79
N PHE A 99 9.44 -11.41 5.86
CA PHE A 99 9.14 -11.37 4.43
C PHE A 99 8.56 -12.68 3.90
N ASP A 100 9.22 -13.82 4.17
CA ASP A 100 8.76 -15.13 3.68
C ASP A 100 7.38 -15.51 4.23
N ALA A 101 7.10 -15.16 5.49
CA ALA A 101 5.79 -15.39 6.10
C ALA A 101 4.71 -14.50 5.46
N ALA A 102 5.02 -13.23 5.18
CA ALA A 102 4.12 -12.33 4.49
C ALA A 102 3.87 -12.76 3.04
N LEU A 103 4.91 -13.23 2.33
CA LEU A 103 4.81 -13.78 0.99
C LEU A 103 3.95 -15.06 0.95
N ALA A 104 4.08 -15.92 1.95
CA ALA A 104 3.23 -17.10 2.09
C ALA A 104 1.75 -16.73 2.27
N VAL A 105 1.44 -15.63 2.97
CA VAL A 105 0.07 -15.10 3.10
C VAL A 105 -0.44 -14.56 1.77
N THR A 106 0.32 -13.73 1.07
CA THR A 106 -0.13 -13.16 -0.22
C THR A 106 -0.30 -14.21 -1.31
N SER A 107 0.40 -15.35 -1.20
CA SER A 107 0.31 -16.48 -2.13
C SER A 107 -0.99 -17.30 -2.01
N GLN A 108 -1.75 -17.13 -0.92
CA GLN A 108 -2.99 -17.88 -0.66
C GLN A 108 -4.22 -17.26 -1.34
N PHE A 109 -4.14 -15.98 -1.72
CA PHE A 109 -5.17 -15.30 -2.52
C PHE A 109 -5.04 -15.70 -3.98
#